data_AF-P02948-F1
#
_entry.id   AF-P02948-F1
#
_cell.length_a   1.000
_cell.length_b   1.000
_cell.length_c   1.000
_cell.angle_alpha   90.00
_cell.angle_beta   90.00
_cell.angle_gamma   90.00
#
_symmetry.space_group_name_H-M   'P 1'
#
loop_
_entity.id
_entity.type
_entity.pdbx_description
1 polymer ?
#
loop_
_entity_poly.entity_id
_entity_poly.type
_entity_poly.pdbx_seq_one_letter_code
_entity_poly.pdbx_strand_id
1 'polypeptide(L)' 'MSKFYKIWLVFDPRRVFVAQGVFLFLLAVLIHLILLSTPAFNWLTVATAKHGYVAAAQ' A
#
# COMPACT_ATOMS: atom_id res chain seq x y z
N MET A 1 16.90 4.57 35.96
CA MET A 1 17.24 4.86 34.55
C MET A 1 17.71 3.58 33.84
N SER A 2 16.82 2.69 33.37
CA SER A 2 17.17 1.63 32.40
C SER A 2 15.99 0.70 32.15
N LYS A 3 15.03 1.13 31.33
CA LYS A 3 14.12 0.20 30.64
C LYS A 3 14.66 -0.15 29.23
N PHE A 4 15.90 0.25 28.92
CA PHE A 4 16.54 0.03 27.62
C PHE A 4 16.89 -1.44 27.36
N TYR A 5 17.04 -2.29 28.40
CA TYR A 5 17.43 -3.70 28.19
C TYR A 5 16.34 -4.57 27.54
N LYS A 6 15.04 -4.21 27.67
CA LYS A 6 13.95 -4.97 27.04
C LYS A 6 13.72 -4.63 25.58
N ILE A 7 14.30 -3.53 25.09
CA ILE A 7 14.12 -3.13 23.69
C ILE A 7 14.74 -4.17 22.76
N TRP A 8 15.81 -4.86 23.20
CA TRP A 8 16.38 -6.03 22.53
C TRP A 8 15.41 -7.21 22.36
N LEU A 9 14.43 -7.34 23.26
CA LEU A 9 13.45 -8.43 23.22
C LEU A 9 12.25 -8.10 22.31
N VAL A 10 11.98 -6.81 22.08
CA VAL A 10 10.92 -6.34 21.16
C VAL A 10 11.47 -6.09 19.76
N PHE A 11 12.71 -5.58 19.67
CA PHE A 11 13.52 -5.56 18.45
C PHE A 11 14.12 -6.94 18.19
N ASP A 12 13.24 -7.94 18.14
CA ASP A 12 13.60 -9.22 17.53
C ASP A 12 14.02 -8.88 16.08
N PRO A 13 15.24 -9.18 15.62
CA PRO A 13 15.79 -8.68 14.36
C PRO A 13 14.81 -8.84 13.18
N ARG A 14 14.08 -9.96 13.19
CA ARG A 14 12.99 -10.27 12.27
C ARG A 14 11.90 -9.20 12.23
N ARG A 15 11.45 -8.70 13.38
CA ARG A 15 10.40 -7.66 13.45
C ARG A 15 10.91 -6.32 12.95
N VAL A 16 12.19 -5.99 13.11
CA VAL A 16 12.76 -4.76 12.53
C VAL A 16 12.84 -4.86 11.01
N PHE A 17 13.27 -6.01 10.46
CA PHE A 17 13.24 -6.27 9.02
C PHE A 17 11.82 -6.26 8.46
N VAL A 18 10.88 -6.90 9.16
CA VAL A 18 9.47 -6.87 8.79
C VAL A 18 8.93 -5.46 8.90
N ALA A 19 9.25 -4.68 9.95
CA ALA A 19 8.79 -3.31 10.10
C ALA A 19 9.33 -2.40 8.99
N GLN A 20 10.62 -2.49 8.64
CA GLN A 20 11.21 -1.76 7.51
C GLN A 20 10.56 -2.15 6.18
N GLY A 21 10.39 -3.46 5.93
CA GLY A 21 9.75 -3.96 4.73
C GLY A 21 8.27 -3.57 4.62
N VAL A 22 7.51 -3.75 5.71
CA VAL A 22 6.09 -3.39 5.81
C VAL A 22 5.89 -1.89 5.74
N PHE A 23 6.77 -1.09 6.34
CA PHE A 23 6.71 0.38 6.27
C PHE A 23 6.86 0.86 4.83
N LEU A 24 7.87 0.36 4.10
CA LEU A 24 8.06 0.69 2.68
C LEU A 24 6.94 0.11 1.80
N PHE A 25 6.43 -1.08 2.11
CA PHE A 25 5.34 -1.72 1.39
C PHE A 25 4.01 -0.95 1.56
N LEU A 26 3.66 -0.56 2.79
CA LEU A 26 2.49 0.27 3.07
C LEU A 26 2.59 1.62 2.36
N LEU A 27 3.76 2.26 2.39
CA LEU A 27 4.01 3.49 1.63
C LEU A 27 3.79 3.26 0.14
N ALA A 28 4.32 2.18 -0.43
CA ALA A 28 4.10 1.84 -1.83
C ALA A 28 2.60 1.68 -2.12
N VAL A 29 1.87 0.88 -1.35
CA VAL A 29 0.42 0.67 -1.57
C VAL A 29 -0.37 1.98 -1.44
N LEU A 30 -0.09 2.81 -0.43
CA LEU A 30 -0.73 4.12 -0.28
C LEU A 30 -0.52 5.00 -1.51
N ILE A 31 0.71 5.07 -2.04
CA ILE A 31 1.01 5.82 -3.27
C ILE A 31 0.23 5.25 -4.45
N HIS A 32 0.18 3.92 -4.59
CA HIS A 32 -0.60 3.28 -5.65
C HIS A 32 -2.09 3.61 -5.51
N LEU A 33 -2.68 3.51 -4.31
CA LEU A 33 -4.09 3.82 -4.07
C LEU A 33 -4.42 5.29 -4.37
N ILE A 34 -3.52 6.20 -4.03
CA ILE A 34 -3.66 7.64 -4.35
C ILE A 34 -3.60 7.84 -5.86
N LEU A 35 -2.61 7.28 -6.55
CA LEU A 35 -2.52 7.35 -8.01
C LEU A 35 -3.77 6.77 -8.67
N LEU A 36 -4.19 5.58 -8.23
CA LEU A 36 -5.40 4.94 -8.72
C LEU A 36 -6.66 5.75 -8.43
N SER A 37 -6.69 6.61 -7.41
CA SER A 37 -7.81 7.52 -7.16
C SER A 37 -7.75 8.81 -7.98
N THR A 38 -6.59 9.19 -8.53
CA THR A 38 -6.47 10.38 -9.40
C THR A 38 -7.04 10.10 -10.79
N PRO A 39 -7.79 11.03 -11.40
CA PRO A 39 -8.49 10.80 -12.68
C PRO A 39 -7.57 10.39 -13.82
N ALA A 40 -6.28 10.77 -13.77
CA ALA A 40 -5.28 10.44 -14.80
C ALA A 40 -4.78 8.99 -14.74
N PHE A 41 -4.73 8.37 -13.55
CA PHE A 41 -4.18 7.02 -13.34
C PHE A 41 -5.21 6.02 -12.81
N ASN A 42 -6.49 6.39 -12.76
CA ASN A 42 -7.61 5.47 -12.53
C ASN A 42 -7.69 4.45 -13.66
N TRP A 43 -6.85 3.41 -13.61
CA TRP A 43 -6.96 2.25 -14.49
C TRP A 43 -8.35 1.60 -14.44
N LEU A 44 -9.16 1.82 -13.40
CA LEU A 44 -10.56 1.38 -13.34
C LEU A 44 -11.46 2.23 -14.25
N THR A 45 -11.24 3.54 -14.32
CA THR A 45 -11.90 4.42 -15.30
C THR A 45 -11.40 4.10 -16.71
N VAL A 46 -10.08 3.93 -16.89
CA VAL A 46 -9.51 3.53 -18.18
C VAL A 46 -9.97 2.13 -18.60
N ALA A 47 -10.09 1.19 -17.66
CA ALA A 47 -10.59 -0.17 -17.92
C ALA A 47 -12.10 -0.18 -18.14
N THR A 48 -12.88 0.66 -17.45
CA THR A 48 -14.30 0.86 -17.74
C THR A 48 -14.49 1.42 -19.15
N ALA A 49 -13.69 2.43 -19.53
CA ALA A 49 -13.70 2.99 -20.88
C ALA A 49 -13.18 1.99 -21.93
N LYS A 50 -12.17 1.16 -21.61
CA LYS A 50 -11.59 0.19 -22.56
C LYS A 50 -12.37 -1.11 -22.69
N HIS A 51 -12.96 -1.64 -21.62
CA HIS A 51 -13.69 -2.92 -21.64
C HIS A 51 -15.20 -2.77 -21.87
N GLY A 52 -15.71 -1.56 -22.11
CA GLY A 52 -17.07 -1.38 -22.65
C GLY A 52 -18.21 -1.91 -21.76
N TYR A 53 -17.98 -2.11 -20.46
CA TYR A 53 -19.02 -2.59 -19.53
C TYR A 53 -20.18 -1.59 -19.34
N VAL A 54 -20.09 -0.38 -19.91
CA VAL A 54 -21.19 0.62 -19.91
C VAL A 54 -22.05 0.54 -21.20
N ALA A 55 -21.92 -0.50 -22.02
CA ALA A 55 -22.78 -0.70 -23.20
C ALA A 55 -23.50 -2.07 -23.24
N ALA A 56 -23.80 -2.65 -22.08
CA ALA A 56 -24.76 -3.76 -21.97
C ALA A 56 -26.04 -3.36 -21.19
N ALA A 57 -26.26 -2.06 -20.98
CA ALA A 57 -27.46 -1.52 -20.34
C ALA A 57 -28.08 -0.38 -21.16
N GLN A 58 -28.26 -0.60 -22.47
CA GLN A 58 -29.16 0.16 -23.33
C GLN A 58 -29.85 -0.80 -24.29
#